data_AF-A0A7C2UWD8-F1
#
_entry.id   AF-A0A7C2UWD8-F1
#
_cell.length_a   1.000
_cell.length_b   1.000
_cell.length_c   1.000
_cell.angle_alpha   90.00
_cell.angle_beta   90.00
_cell.angle_gamma   90.00
#
_symmetry.space_group_name_H-M   'P 1'
#
loop_
_entity.id
_entity.type
_entity.pdbx_description
1 polymer ?
#
loop_
_entity_poly.entity_id
_entity_poly.type
_entity_poly.pdbx_seq_one_letter_code
_entity_poly.pdbx_strand_id
1 'polypeptide(L)'
;MAKIYREGDADLSELRGKVVAILGYGIQGRSWALNMRDSGLNVIVGVRPGKSLDLAKQEGFETHGVAEATRMADVVAVLLPDMVQPKVWESEIGPNLKPGSLVVFAHGFNIRFNLIKPPSNVDVTLVAPKAPGRAVRDEYLRGWGVPALVAVHQDYTGRALKRALAVAKANGFTRVGVIETTFAEETETDLIGEQTVLVGGLMELIKKGFETMVELGYQPEVAYFEVLNEAKLIMDLIWERGIYGMLNGVSETARYGGLTVGPYVLDDTVKERMRKAAERVRNGEFAREWLNEYEGGMRNLNRLLNEIKNHRIEVVGEELRRMMRSGR
;
A
#
# COMPACT_ATOMS: atom_id res chain seq x y z
N MET A 1 14.75 8.50 18.26
CA MET A 1 13.65 9.02 17.42
C MET A 1 13.97 8.63 15.99
N ALA A 2 13.02 8.09 15.23
CA ALA A 2 13.28 7.67 13.85
C ALA A 2 13.71 8.87 13.00
N LYS A 3 14.60 8.64 12.02
CA LYS A 3 15.05 9.71 11.12
C LYS A 3 13.96 9.98 10.09
N ILE A 4 13.46 11.21 10.07
CA ILE A 4 12.40 11.67 9.17
C ILE A 4 13.01 12.60 8.14
N TYR A 5 12.97 12.21 6.88
CA TYR A 5 13.42 13.01 5.74
C TYR A 5 12.27 13.84 5.19
N ARG A 6 12.55 15.11 4.88
CA ARG A 6 11.63 16.06 4.25
C ARG A 6 12.21 16.58 2.94
N GLU A 7 11.53 17.54 2.31
CA GLU A 7 11.93 18.05 0.99
C GLU A 7 13.37 18.56 0.93
N GLY A 8 13.90 19.13 2.01
CA GLY A 8 15.27 19.62 2.10
C GLY A 8 16.33 18.52 2.15
N ASP A 9 15.95 17.29 2.53
CA ASP A 9 16.89 16.18 2.72
C ASP A 9 17.03 15.29 1.47
N ALA A 10 16.27 15.58 0.42
CA ALA A 10 16.25 14.80 -0.82
C ALA A 10 16.53 15.69 -2.05
N ASP A 11 17.36 15.19 -2.97
CA ASP A 11 17.77 15.92 -4.17
C ASP A 11 17.37 15.16 -5.45
N LEU A 12 16.53 15.79 -6.27
CA LEU A 12 16.11 15.23 -7.55
C LEU A 12 17.25 15.14 -8.58
N SER A 13 18.35 15.88 -8.40
CA SER A 13 19.51 15.78 -9.31
C SER A 13 20.13 14.38 -9.34
N GLU A 14 19.91 13.57 -8.29
CA GLU A 14 20.30 12.16 -8.25
C GLU A 14 19.67 11.33 -9.38
N LEU A 15 18.52 11.76 -9.92
CA LEU A 15 17.76 11.06 -10.96
C LEU A 15 17.66 11.85 -12.28
N ARG A 16 18.13 13.10 -12.35
CA ARG A 16 18.05 13.89 -13.59
C ARG A 16 18.88 13.26 -14.70
N GLY A 17 18.31 13.21 -15.90
CA GLY A 17 18.94 12.59 -17.08
C GLY A 17 19.00 11.06 -17.03
N LYS A 18 18.45 10.42 -15.99
CA LYS A 18 18.33 8.97 -15.88
C LYS A 18 17.01 8.49 -16.47
N VAL A 19 17.01 7.31 -17.06
CA VAL A 19 15.78 6.63 -17.52
C VAL A 19 15.18 5.87 -16.34
N VAL A 20 13.92 6.17 -16.01
CA VAL A 20 13.14 5.49 -14.98
C VAL A 20 12.16 4.53 -15.65
N ALA A 21 12.34 3.23 -15.47
CA ALA A 21 11.34 2.23 -15.85
C ALA A 21 10.40 1.94 -14.68
N ILE A 22 9.11 2.19 -14.91
CA ILE A 22 8.03 1.75 -14.03
C ILE A 22 7.54 0.40 -14.55
N LEU A 23 7.78 -0.67 -13.79
CA LEU A 23 7.38 -2.03 -14.17
C LEU A 23 6.00 -2.36 -13.58
N GLY A 24 5.01 -2.43 -14.45
CA GLY A 24 3.60 -2.56 -14.08
C GLY A 24 2.88 -1.22 -14.00
N TYR A 25 1.66 -1.18 -14.53
CA TYR A 25 0.83 0.03 -14.58
C TYR A 25 -0.52 -0.19 -13.87
N GLY A 26 -0.42 -0.73 -12.64
CA GLY A 26 -1.53 -0.89 -11.71
C GLY A 26 -1.76 0.36 -10.85
N ILE A 27 -2.37 0.20 -9.68
CA ILE A 27 -2.73 1.33 -8.81
C ILE A 27 -1.49 2.12 -8.32
N GLN A 28 -0.44 1.44 -7.85
CA GLN A 28 0.82 2.10 -7.48
C GLN A 28 1.62 2.54 -8.71
N GLY A 29 1.79 1.63 -9.69
CA GLY A 29 2.54 1.89 -10.92
C GLY A 29 2.12 3.15 -11.67
N ARG A 30 0.80 3.30 -11.90
CA ARG A 30 0.24 4.49 -12.54
C ARG A 30 0.52 5.76 -11.75
N SER A 31 0.30 5.74 -10.44
CA SER A 31 0.54 6.91 -9.58
C SER A 31 2.00 7.33 -9.60
N TRP A 32 2.93 6.38 -9.53
CA TRP A 32 4.36 6.68 -9.56
C TRP A 32 4.80 7.21 -10.92
N ALA A 33 4.36 6.58 -12.01
CA ALA A 33 4.70 7.02 -13.35
C ALA A 33 4.25 8.47 -13.60
N LEU A 34 3.01 8.81 -13.24
CA LEU A 34 2.46 10.15 -13.38
C LEU A 34 3.19 11.17 -12.50
N ASN A 35 3.41 10.86 -11.22
CA ASN A 35 4.07 11.78 -10.30
C ASN A 35 5.54 12.05 -10.69
N MET A 36 6.27 11.00 -11.07
CA MET A 36 7.67 11.12 -11.47
C MET A 36 7.82 11.88 -12.80
N ARG A 37 6.91 11.68 -13.76
CA ARG A 37 6.85 12.49 -14.99
C ARG A 37 6.56 13.95 -14.68
N ASP A 38 5.56 14.23 -13.83
CA ASP A 38 5.22 15.60 -13.45
C ASP A 38 6.34 16.27 -12.62
N SER A 39 7.21 15.47 -12.00
CA SER A 39 8.47 15.92 -11.37
C SER A 39 9.62 16.15 -12.35
N GLY A 40 9.39 15.99 -13.66
CA GLY A 40 10.36 16.25 -14.73
C GLY A 40 11.35 15.12 -14.98
N LEU A 41 11.05 13.89 -14.56
CA LEU A 41 11.89 12.72 -14.83
C LEU A 41 11.52 12.05 -16.16
N ASN A 42 12.50 11.40 -16.79
CA ASN A 42 12.29 10.61 -17.99
C ASN A 42 11.73 9.23 -17.60
N VAL A 43 10.42 9.05 -17.75
CA VAL A 43 9.70 7.85 -17.31
C VAL A 43 9.21 7.04 -18.50
N ILE A 44 9.57 5.76 -18.52
CA ILE A 44 9.03 4.75 -19.43
C ILE A 44 8.27 3.68 -18.63
N VAL A 45 7.35 2.98 -19.28
CA VAL A 45 6.52 1.94 -18.64
C VAL A 45 6.80 0.57 -19.24
N GLY A 46 7.29 -0.36 -18.40
CA GLY A 46 7.42 -1.77 -18.76
C GLY A 46 6.15 -2.53 -18.39
N VAL A 47 5.35 -2.95 -19.37
CA VAL A 47 4.05 -3.57 -19.12
C VAL A 47 3.68 -4.58 -20.20
N ARG A 48 3.09 -5.71 -19.78
CA ARG A 48 2.58 -6.73 -20.71
C ARG A 48 1.33 -6.23 -21.47
N PRO A 49 1.02 -6.80 -22.65
CA PRO A 49 -0.21 -6.49 -23.38
C PRO A 49 -1.48 -6.63 -22.52
N GLY A 50 -2.42 -5.70 -22.73
CA GLY A 50 -3.72 -5.66 -22.04
C GLY A 50 -4.10 -4.26 -21.56
N LYS A 51 -5.14 -4.17 -20.73
CA LYS A 51 -5.73 -2.89 -20.30
C LYS A 51 -4.74 -1.88 -19.71
N SER A 52 -3.76 -2.35 -18.95
CA SER A 52 -2.72 -1.49 -18.36
C SER A 52 -1.79 -0.87 -19.39
N LEU A 53 -1.47 -1.60 -20.48
CA LEU A 53 -0.70 -1.08 -21.61
C LEU A 53 -1.50 0.00 -22.34
N ASP A 54 -2.76 -0.29 -22.64
CA ASP A 54 -3.64 0.65 -23.35
C ASP A 54 -3.80 1.95 -22.57
N LEU A 55 -4.00 1.84 -21.25
CA LEU A 55 -4.11 2.99 -20.36
C LEU A 55 -2.79 3.79 -20.30
N ALA A 56 -1.63 3.13 -20.18
CA ALA A 56 -0.34 3.82 -20.16
C ALA A 56 -0.10 4.61 -21.45
N LYS A 57 -0.44 4.03 -22.62
CA LYS A 57 -0.37 4.72 -23.91
C LYS A 57 -1.34 5.89 -24.00
N GLN A 58 -2.58 5.70 -23.54
CA GLN A 58 -3.59 6.76 -23.50
C GLN A 58 -3.14 7.95 -22.64
N GLU A 59 -2.41 7.68 -21.56
CA GLU A 59 -1.86 8.69 -20.66
C GLU A 59 -0.52 9.26 -21.13
N GLY A 60 -0.05 8.87 -22.33
CA GLY A 60 1.09 9.47 -23.02
C GLY A 60 2.45 8.93 -22.61
N PHE A 61 2.52 7.72 -22.05
CA PHE A 61 3.80 7.08 -21.74
C PHE A 61 4.36 6.30 -22.94
N GLU A 62 5.69 6.32 -23.06
CA GLU A 62 6.42 5.36 -23.87
C GLU A 62 6.38 3.99 -23.18
N THR A 63 5.91 2.97 -23.89
CA THR A 63 5.65 1.63 -23.33
C THR A 63 6.48 0.57 -24.01
N HIS A 64 7.05 -0.33 -23.22
CA HIS A 64 7.90 -1.44 -23.68
C HIS A 64 7.53 -2.76 -22.99
N GLY A 65 8.07 -3.87 -23.50
CA GLY A 65 8.12 -5.12 -22.73
C GLY A 65 8.97 -4.96 -21.46
N VAL A 66 8.75 -5.78 -20.43
CA VAL A 66 9.44 -5.63 -19.14
C VAL A 66 10.96 -5.78 -19.30
N ALA A 67 11.41 -6.77 -20.07
CA ALA A 67 12.83 -6.98 -20.35
C ALA A 67 13.49 -5.78 -21.05
N GLU A 68 12.82 -5.20 -22.04
CA GLU A 68 13.32 -4.06 -22.80
C GLU A 68 13.37 -2.79 -21.95
N ALA A 69 12.28 -2.47 -21.24
CA ALA A 69 12.23 -1.36 -20.30
C ALA A 69 13.36 -1.44 -19.26
N THR A 70 13.59 -2.64 -18.70
CA THR A 70 14.64 -2.89 -17.72
C THR A 70 16.03 -2.63 -18.32
N ARG A 71 16.27 -3.09 -19.55
CA ARG A 71 17.55 -2.89 -20.26
C ARG A 71 17.83 -1.42 -20.57
N MET A 72 16.79 -0.62 -20.80
CA MET A 72 16.92 0.81 -21.08
C MET A 72 17.17 1.63 -19.82
N ALA A 73 16.66 1.18 -18.66
CA ALA A 73 16.60 1.97 -17.45
C ALA A 73 17.92 2.07 -16.67
N ASP A 74 18.05 3.18 -15.92
CA ASP A 74 19.02 3.34 -14.83
C ASP A 74 18.35 3.17 -13.47
N VAL A 75 17.04 3.41 -13.40
CA VAL A 75 16.18 3.22 -12.22
C VAL A 75 15.03 2.31 -12.61
N VAL A 76 14.87 1.20 -11.90
CA VAL A 76 13.84 0.18 -12.16
C VAL A 76 12.93 0.11 -10.94
N ALA A 77 11.71 0.65 -11.05
CA ALA A 77 10.69 0.54 -10.02
C ALA A 77 9.84 -0.71 -10.26
N VAL A 78 9.96 -1.71 -9.38
CA VAL A 78 9.23 -2.98 -9.48
C VAL A 78 7.87 -2.84 -8.79
N LEU A 79 6.83 -2.55 -9.58
CA LEU A 79 5.46 -2.27 -9.10
C LEU A 79 4.45 -3.28 -9.65
N LEU A 80 4.92 -4.52 -9.85
CA LEU A 80 4.12 -5.70 -10.19
C LEU A 80 3.51 -6.31 -8.91
N PRO A 81 2.43 -7.11 -9.02
CA PRO A 81 1.92 -7.86 -7.87
C PRO A 81 3.01 -8.74 -7.26
N ASP A 82 3.10 -8.82 -5.93
CA ASP A 82 4.22 -9.48 -5.24
C ASP A 82 4.42 -10.92 -5.69
N MET A 83 3.34 -11.67 -5.89
CA MET A 83 3.38 -13.07 -6.33
C MET A 83 3.81 -13.24 -7.80
N VAL A 84 3.77 -12.18 -8.60
CA VAL A 84 4.22 -12.18 -10.00
C VAL A 84 5.70 -11.81 -10.09
N GLN A 85 6.22 -11.03 -9.13
CA GLN A 85 7.58 -10.49 -9.19
C GLN A 85 8.67 -11.57 -9.31
N PRO A 86 8.68 -12.69 -8.56
CA PRO A 86 9.77 -13.68 -8.67
C PRO A 86 9.96 -14.25 -10.08
N LYS A 87 8.86 -14.64 -10.73
CA LYS A 87 8.90 -15.20 -12.08
C LYS A 87 9.40 -14.17 -13.10
N VAL A 88 8.85 -12.96 -13.06
CA VAL A 88 9.25 -11.88 -13.97
C VAL A 88 10.68 -11.40 -13.66
N TRP A 89 11.09 -11.48 -12.39
CA TRP A 89 12.45 -11.17 -11.99
C TRP A 89 13.44 -12.09 -12.67
N GLU A 90 13.23 -13.40 -12.58
CA GLU A 90 14.11 -14.41 -13.16
C GLU A 90 14.17 -14.31 -14.69
N SER A 91 13.03 -14.13 -15.36
CA SER A 91 12.97 -14.17 -16.82
C SER A 91 13.24 -12.83 -17.52
N GLU A 92 12.89 -11.70 -16.90
CA GLU A 92 12.84 -10.40 -17.60
C GLU A 92 13.59 -9.28 -16.88
N ILE A 93 13.65 -9.25 -15.55
CA ILE A 93 14.29 -8.12 -14.83
C ILE A 93 15.76 -8.40 -14.57
N GLY A 94 16.07 -9.41 -13.73
CA GLY A 94 17.42 -9.72 -13.25
C GLY A 94 18.46 -9.81 -14.36
N PRO A 95 18.23 -10.57 -15.45
CA PRO A 95 19.18 -10.69 -16.56
C PRO A 95 19.39 -9.40 -17.38
N ASN A 96 18.49 -8.42 -17.29
CA ASN A 96 18.53 -7.19 -18.10
C ASN A 96 18.97 -5.96 -17.30
N LEU A 97 19.30 -6.09 -16.00
CA LEU A 97 19.78 -4.98 -15.17
C LEU A 97 21.17 -4.52 -15.60
N LYS A 98 21.36 -3.20 -15.65
CA LYS A 98 22.70 -2.60 -15.82
C LYS A 98 23.46 -2.59 -14.49
N PRO A 99 24.78 -2.83 -14.50
CA PRO A 99 25.62 -2.55 -13.32
C PRO A 99 25.43 -1.11 -12.83
N GLY A 100 25.28 -0.91 -11.53
CA GLY A 100 25.07 0.39 -10.90
C GLY A 100 23.63 0.95 -11.00
N SER A 101 22.72 0.24 -11.68
CA SER A 101 21.31 0.61 -11.69
C SER A 101 20.71 0.59 -10.29
N LEU A 102 19.67 1.41 -10.09
CA LEU A 102 18.88 1.44 -8.87
C LEU A 102 17.62 0.59 -9.07
N VAL A 103 17.43 -0.43 -8.25
CA VAL A 103 16.17 -1.18 -8.16
C VAL A 103 15.39 -0.69 -6.95
N VAL A 104 14.14 -0.29 -7.15
CA VAL A 104 13.25 0.19 -6.09
C VAL A 104 12.01 -0.68 -6.02
N PHE A 105 11.71 -1.20 -4.83
CA PHE A 105 10.45 -1.87 -4.52
C PHE A 105 9.51 -0.93 -3.75
N ALA A 106 8.20 -1.12 -3.88
CA ALA A 106 7.20 -0.46 -3.04
C ALA A 106 6.79 -1.29 -1.82
N HIS A 107 7.20 -2.55 -1.76
CA HIS A 107 6.98 -3.47 -0.64
C HIS A 107 8.13 -4.47 -0.54
N GLY A 108 8.56 -4.81 0.67
CA GLY A 108 9.76 -5.59 0.91
C GLY A 108 9.59 -7.11 0.79
N PHE A 109 8.36 -7.62 0.60
CA PHE A 109 8.00 -9.05 0.67
C PHE A 109 9.00 -9.99 0.01
N ASN A 110 9.28 -9.78 -1.28
CA ASN A 110 10.09 -10.70 -2.07
C ASN A 110 11.57 -10.72 -1.66
N ILE A 111 12.09 -9.60 -1.16
CA ILE A 111 13.45 -9.52 -0.63
C ILE A 111 13.49 -10.10 0.79
N ARG A 112 12.52 -9.74 1.65
CA ARG A 112 12.44 -10.20 3.05
C ARG A 112 12.33 -11.72 3.15
N PHE A 113 11.52 -12.33 2.29
CA PHE A 113 11.30 -13.79 2.26
C PHE A 113 12.18 -14.52 1.24
N ASN A 114 13.22 -13.84 0.70
CA ASN A 114 14.27 -14.44 -0.14
C ASN A 114 13.73 -15.11 -1.43
N LEU A 115 12.63 -14.60 -1.96
CA LEU A 115 12.02 -15.05 -3.23
C LEU A 115 12.69 -14.39 -4.43
N ILE A 116 13.30 -13.23 -4.22
CA ILE A 116 14.13 -12.53 -5.19
C ILE A 116 15.53 -12.34 -4.62
N LYS A 117 16.54 -12.68 -5.42
CA LYS A 117 17.95 -12.47 -5.10
C LYS A 117 18.56 -11.53 -6.13
N PRO A 118 18.74 -10.24 -5.78
CA PRO A 118 19.36 -9.29 -6.69
C PRO A 118 20.84 -9.60 -6.95
N PRO A 119 21.38 -9.25 -8.13
CA PRO A 119 22.81 -9.33 -8.37
C PRO A 119 23.56 -8.33 -7.47
N SER A 120 24.81 -8.62 -7.11
CA SER A 120 25.59 -7.81 -6.16
C SER A 120 26.06 -6.46 -6.71
N ASN A 121 25.88 -6.21 -8.00
CA ASN A 121 26.39 -5.04 -8.72
C ASN A 121 25.30 -3.98 -9.00
N VAL A 122 24.22 -3.96 -8.24
CA VAL A 122 23.14 -2.95 -8.35
C VAL A 122 22.80 -2.36 -6.98
N ASP A 123 22.13 -1.23 -6.92
CA ASP A 123 21.52 -0.77 -5.67
C ASP A 123 20.12 -1.37 -5.52
N VAL A 124 19.76 -1.77 -4.31
CA VAL A 124 18.43 -2.34 -4.00
C VAL A 124 17.84 -1.58 -2.83
N THR A 125 16.73 -0.91 -3.08
CA THR A 125 16.07 -0.02 -2.13
C THR A 125 14.57 -0.24 -2.12
N LEU A 126 13.92 0.33 -1.11
CA LEU A 126 12.49 0.35 -0.98
C LEU A 126 12.03 1.78 -0.72
N VAL A 127 10.92 2.17 -1.35
CA VAL A 127 10.15 3.38 -1.03
C VAL A 127 8.69 2.95 -0.92
N ALA A 128 8.18 2.79 0.29
CA ALA A 128 6.84 2.25 0.54
C ALA A 128 5.87 3.35 1.02
N PRO A 129 4.98 3.88 0.16
CA PRO A 129 3.95 4.81 0.59
C PRO A 129 2.97 4.10 1.52
N LYS A 130 2.68 4.71 2.68
CA LYS A 130 1.73 4.19 3.66
C LYS A 130 0.32 4.70 3.36
N ALA A 131 -0.13 4.42 2.15
CA ALA A 131 -1.45 4.78 1.64
C ALA A 131 -1.85 3.88 0.45
N PRO A 132 -3.15 3.68 0.20
CA PRO A 132 -3.63 3.06 -1.03
C PRO A 132 -3.11 3.82 -2.26
N GLY A 133 -2.68 3.13 -3.31
CA GLY A 133 -1.96 3.81 -4.40
C GLY A 133 -2.77 4.85 -5.18
N ARG A 134 -4.12 4.84 -5.14
CA ARG A 134 -4.92 5.95 -5.71
C ARG A 134 -4.72 7.25 -4.92
N ALA A 135 -4.64 7.17 -3.59
CA ALA A 135 -4.39 8.31 -2.72
C ALA A 135 -3.01 8.94 -2.98
N VAL A 136 -2.01 8.14 -3.36
CA VAL A 136 -0.68 8.65 -3.76
C VAL A 136 -0.78 9.69 -4.88
N ARG A 137 -1.61 9.45 -5.91
CA ARG A 137 -1.79 10.42 -6.99
C ARG A 137 -2.70 11.57 -6.60
N ASP A 138 -3.82 11.27 -5.92
CA ASP A 138 -4.81 12.28 -5.54
C ASP A 138 -4.19 13.35 -4.61
N GLU A 139 -3.38 12.94 -3.63
CA GLU A 139 -2.69 13.86 -2.72
C GLU A 139 -1.53 14.61 -3.40
N TYR A 140 -0.79 13.95 -4.31
CA TYR A 140 0.26 14.62 -5.08
C TYR A 140 -0.29 15.78 -5.91
N LEU A 141 -1.44 15.59 -6.55
CA LEU A 141 -2.12 16.62 -7.35
C LEU A 141 -2.66 17.79 -6.51
N ARG A 142 -2.96 17.54 -5.23
CA ARG A 142 -3.35 18.59 -4.27
C ARG A 142 -2.15 19.40 -3.75
N GLY A 143 -0.94 19.13 -4.23
CA GLY A 143 0.28 19.75 -3.72
C GLY A 143 0.76 19.17 -2.39
N TRP A 144 0.12 18.09 -1.92
CA TRP A 144 0.51 17.35 -0.71
C TRP A 144 1.24 16.06 -1.10
N GLY A 145 1.27 15.09 -0.21
CA GLY A 145 1.79 13.74 -0.46
C GLY A 145 1.21 12.74 0.53
N VAL A 146 1.82 11.57 0.63
CA VAL A 146 1.49 10.59 1.67
C VAL A 146 2.75 10.27 2.46
N PRO A 147 2.65 9.88 3.75
CA PRO A 147 3.79 9.33 4.48
C PRO A 147 4.37 8.13 3.74
N ALA A 148 5.69 7.97 3.78
CA ALA A 148 6.34 6.81 3.21
C ALA A 148 7.47 6.31 4.10
N LEU A 149 7.87 5.06 3.86
CA LEU A 149 9.07 4.47 4.42
C LEU A 149 10.15 4.36 3.35
N VAL A 150 11.41 4.47 3.74
CA VAL A 150 12.57 4.23 2.86
C VAL A 150 13.53 3.24 3.50
N ALA A 151 14.04 2.28 2.72
CA ALA A 151 15.02 1.32 3.18
C ALA A 151 16.06 1.01 2.11
N VAL A 152 17.25 0.62 2.56
CA VAL A 152 18.34 0.13 1.69
C VAL A 152 18.60 -1.33 2.05
N HIS A 153 18.54 -2.21 1.07
CA HIS A 153 18.95 -3.62 1.19
C HIS A 153 20.39 -3.81 0.71
N GLN A 154 20.74 -3.18 -0.41
CA GLN A 154 22.07 -3.25 -1.02
C GLN A 154 22.47 -1.88 -1.54
N ASP A 155 23.69 -1.43 -1.21
CA ASP A 155 24.28 -0.18 -1.68
C ASP A 155 25.61 -0.47 -2.39
N TYR A 156 25.52 -0.79 -3.68
CA TYR A 156 26.67 -1.06 -4.52
C TYR A 156 27.43 0.23 -4.88
N THR A 157 26.72 1.34 -5.04
CA THR A 157 27.31 2.61 -5.50
C THR A 157 27.74 3.57 -4.38
N GLY A 158 27.37 3.30 -3.13
CA GLY A 158 27.52 4.23 -2.00
C GLY A 158 26.53 5.39 -2.03
N ARG A 159 25.46 5.29 -2.84
CA ARG A 159 24.46 6.36 -3.04
C ARG A 159 23.01 5.86 -2.94
N ALA A 160 22.77 4.59 -2.59
CA ALA A 160 21.45 3.97 -2.62
C ALA A 160 20.38 4.80 -1.89
N LEU A 161 20.66 5.20 -0.65
CA LEU A 161 19.71 5.98 0.16
C LEU A 161 19.39 7.34 -0.47
N LYS A 162 20.40 8.06 -0.99
CA LYS A 162 20.20 9.36 -1.64
C LYS A 162 19.31 9.23 -2.87
N ARG A 163 19.56 8.21 -3.69
CA ARG A 163 18.76 7.94 -4.90
C ARG A 163 17.33 7.47 -4.54
N ALA A 164 17.15 6.67 -3.49
CA ALA A 164 15.83 6.30 -2.99
C ALA A 164 15.04 7.50 -2.44
N LEU A 165 15.70 8.40 -1.71
CA LEU A 165 15.08 9.66 -1.26
C LEU A 165 14.68 10.56 -2.44
N ALA A 166 15.46 10.57 -3.52
CA ALA A 166 15.08 11.26 -4.75
C ALA A 166 13.84 10.64 -5.42
N VAL A 167 13.70 9.30 -5.40
CA VAL A 167 12.46 8.63 -5.84
C VAL A 167 11.29 9.02 -4.95
N ALA A 168 11.49 9.07 -3.63
CA ALA A 168 10.45 9.49 -2.70
C ALA A 168 10.02 10.95 -2.92
N LYS A 169 10.97 11.84 -3.18
CA LYS A 169 10.71 13.25 -3.52
C LYS A 169 9.97 13.40 -4.83
N ALA A 170 10.34 12.66 -5.87
CA ALA A 170 9.67 12.67 -7.17
C ALA A 170 8.21 12.19 -7.09
N ASN A 171 7.88 11.43 -6.05
CA ASN A 171 6.51 10.99 -5.77
C ASN A 171 5.77 11.88 -4.77
N GLY A 172 6.40 12.96 -4.28
CA GLY A 172 5.84 13.90 -3.32
C GLY A 172 5.84 13.43 -1.86
N PHE A 173 6.40 12.26 -1.54
CA PHE A 173 6.36 11.71 -0.18
C PHE A 173 7.10 12.57 0.84
N THR A 174 8.17 13.26 0.40
CA THR A 174 8.97 14.15 1.25
C THR A 174 8.26 15.44 1.65
N ARG A 175 7.10 15.76 1.04
CA ARG A 175 6.23 16.89 1.46
C ARG A 175 5.60 16.64 2.82
N VAL A 176 5.36 15.37 3.16
CA VAL A 176 4.79 14.95 4.45
C VAL A 176 5.91 14.46 5.37
N GLY A 177 6.69 13.49 4.91
CA GLY A 177 7.80 12.90 5.65
C GLY A 177 8.05 11.45 5.24
N VAL A 178 9.33 11.11 5.13
CA VAL A 178 9.78 9.75 4.80
C VAL A 178 10.62 9.21 5.95
N ILE A 179 10.24 8.06 6.50
CA ILE A 179 10.92 7.47 7.66
C ILE A 179 11.89 6.39 7.19
N GLU A 180 13.13 6.43 7.68
CA GLU A 180 14.09 5.35 7.44
C GLU A 180 13.68 4.08 8.19
N THR A 181 13.74 2.94 7.50
CA THR A 181 13.40 1.61 8.03
C THR A 181 14.31 0.54 7.40
N THR A 182 13.99 -0.73 7.63
CA THR A 182 14.58 -1.88 6.95
C THR A 182 13.53 -2.62 6.12
N PHE A 183 13.95 -3.42 5.15
CA PHE A 183 13.03 -4.30 4.41
C PHE A 183 12.25 -5.24 5.34
N ALA A 184 12.86 -5.71 6.43
CA ALA A 184 12.21 -6.56 7.41
C ALA A 184 11.13 -5.82 8.20
N GLU A 185 11.46 -4.66 8.76
CA GLU A 185 10.50 -3.85 9.50
C GLU A 185 9.35 -3.39 8.60
N GLU A 186 9.63 -2.93 7.38
CA GLU A 186 8.57 -2.55 6.43
C GLU A 186 7.65 -3.72 6.12
N THR A 187 8.20 -4.86 5.72
CA THR A 187 7.40 -6.02 5.32
C THR A 187 6.55 -6.54 6.49
N GLU A 188 7.16 -6.68 7.66
CA GLU A 188 6.49 -7.24 8.83
C GLU A 188 5.40 -6.30 9.34
N THR A 189 5.69 -5.00 9.47
CA THR A 189 4.70 -4.04 9.97
C THR A 189 3.56 -3.79 9.01
N ASP A 190 3.81 -3.80 7.70
CA ASP A 190 2.79 -3.65 6.66
C ASP A 190 1.80 -4.81 6.70
N LEU A 191 2.31 -6.06 6.64
CA LEU A 191 1.51 -7.29 6.71
C LEU A 191 0.75 -7.41 8.04
N ILE A 192 1.38 -7.06 9.17
CA ILE A 192 0.72 -7.08 10.48
C ILE A 192 -0.41 -6.04 10.51
N GLY A 193 -0.14 -4.83 10.03
CA GLY A 193 -1.10 -3.72 10.04
C GLY A 193 -2.34 -4.04 9.21
N GLU A 194 -2.17 -4.55 7.99
CA GLU A 194 -3.30 -4.90 7.12
C GLU A 194 -4.14 -6.07 7.67
N GLN A 195 -3.50 -7.10 8.21
CA GLN A 195 -4.20 -8.27 8.74
C GLN A 195 -4.97 -7.95 10.01
N THR A 196 -4.36 -7.20 10.93
CA THR A 196 -4.89 -7.02 12.29
C THR A 196 -5.77 -5.79 12.46
N VAL A 197 -5.58 -4.76 11.62
CA VAL A 197 -6.29 -3.48 11.76
C VAL A 197 -6.88 -3.04 10.43
N LEU A 198 -6.05 -2.69 9.43
CA LEU A 198 -6.49 -1.85 8.31
C LEU A 198 -7.46 -2.54 7.35
N VAL A 199 -7.32 -3.85 7.15
CA VAL A 199 -8.21 -4.63 6.28
C VAL A 199 -9.01 -5.62 7.12
N GLY A 200 -8.34 -6.59 7.75
CA GLY A 200 -9.02 -7.65 8.50
C GLY A 200 -9.80 -7.13 9.70
N GLY A 201 -9.15 -6.35 10.56
CA GLY A 201 -9.74 -5.83 11.80
C GLY A 201 -10.95 -4.92 11.56
N LEU A 202 -10.78 -3.87 10.75
CA LEU A 202 -11.84 -2.92 10.42
C LEU A 202 -13.01 -3.60 9.73
N MET A 203 -12.75 -4.43 8.71
CA MET A 203 -13.81 -5.13 7.98
C MET A 203 -14.64 -6.02 8.91
N GLU A 204 -14.00 -6.82 9.76
CA GLU A 204 -14.71 -7.75 10.64
C GLU A 204 -15.45 -7.01 11.77
N LEU A 205 -14.89 -5.94 12.34
CA LEU A 205 -15.57 -5.16 13.38
C LEU A 205 -16.85 -4.51 12.83
N ILE A 206 -16.76 -3.91 11.63
CA ILE A 206 -17.89 -3.27 10.97
C ILE A 206 -18.97 -4.31 10.62
N LYS A 207 -18.59 -5.44 10.04
CA LYS A 207 -19.53 -6.53 9.69
C LYS A 207 -20.28 -7.04 10.93
N LYS A 208 -19.56 -7.37 11.99
CA LYS A 208 -20.18 -7.90 13.22
C LYS A 208 -21.09 -6.88 13.90
N GLY A 209 -20.70 -5.60 13.89
CA GLY A 209 -21.56 -4.52 14.37
C GLY A 209 -22.86 -4.43 13.56
N PHE A 210 -22.75 -4.48 12.23
CA PHE A 210 -23.90 -4.46 11.32
C PHE A 210 -24.82 -5.68 11.54
N GLU A 211 -24.25 -6.89 11.54
CA GLU A 211 -24.97 -8.15 11.77
C GLU A 211 -25.72 -8.11 13.09
N THR A 212 -25.06 -7.71 14.19
CA THR A 212 -25.67 -7.61 15.53
C THR A 212 -26.90 -6.68 15.52
N MET A 213 -26.80 -5.50 14.91
CA MET A 213 -27.93 -4.56 14.86
C MET A 213 -29.10 -5.13 14.03
N VAL A 214 -28.79 -5.74 12.89
CA VAL A 214 -29.81 -6.33 12.01
C VAL A 214 -30.50 -7.53 12.67
N GLU A 215 -29.74 -8.37 13.38
CA GLU A 215 -30.27 -9.53 14.13
C GLU A 215 -31.18 -9.12 15.29
N LEU A 216 -30.93 -7.96 15.90
CA LEU A 216 -31.81 -7.35 16.90
C LEU A 216 -33.08 -6.71 16.30
N GLY A 217 -33.24 -6.74 14.98
CA GLY A 217 -34.42 -6.25 14.27
C GLY A 217 -34.36 -4.78 13.85
N TYR A 218 -33.20 -4.12 13.96
CA TYR A 218 -33.03 -2.75 13.45
C TYR A 218 -32.98 -2.73 11.91
N GLN A 219 -33.34 -1.58 11.33
CA GLN A 219 -33.31 -1.39 9.88
C GLN A 219 -31.86 -1.51 9.37
N PRO A 220 -31.59 -2.31 8.31
CA PRO A 220 -30.26 -2.45 7.75
C PRO A 220 -29.64 -1.14 7.28
N GLU A 221 -30.43 -0.22 6.77
CA GLU A 221 -29.99 1.09 6.29
C GLU A 221 -29.47 1.93 7.45
N VAL A 222 -30.19 1.91 8.57
CA VAL A 222 -29.77 2.58 9.82
C VAL A 222 -28.50 1.92 10.35
N ALA A 223 -28.46 0.58 10.44
CA ALA A 223 -27.25 -0.13 10.88
C ALA A 223 -26.04 0.20 10.01
N TYR A 224 -26.21 0.30 8.68
CA TYR A 224 -25.15 0.70 7.76
C TYR A 224 -24.61 2.10 8.06
N PHE A 225 -25.50 3.06 8.33
CA PHE A 225 -25.10 4.43 8.66
C PHE A 225 -24.28 4.48 9.95
N GLU A 226 -24.72 3.77 10.99
CA GLU A 226 -24.10 3.75 12.31
C GLU A 226 -22.70 3.12 12.28
N VAL A 227 -22.54 1.94 11.66
CA VAL A 227 -21.29 1.17 11.83
C VAL A 227 -20.27 1.34 10.70
N LEU A 228 -20.69 1.81 9.52
CA LEU A 228 -19.80 1.96 8.37
C LEU A 228 -19.68 3.41 7.91
N ASN A 229 -20.81 4.11 7.69
CA ASN A 229 -20.75 5.49 7.18
C ASN A 229 -20.13 6.44 8.23
N GLU A 230 -20.59 6.39 9.47
CA GLU A 230 -20.09 7.27 10.53
C GLU A 230 -18.67 6.89 10.98
N ALA A 231 -18.27 5.62 10.83
CA ALA A 231 -16.90 5.18 11.10
C ALA A 231 -15.85 5.99 10.30
N LYS A 232 -16.19 6.45 9.09
CA LYS A 232 -15.33 7.36 8.33
C LYS A 232 -15.11 8.69 9.07
N LEU A 233 -16.17 9.30 9.61
CA LEU A 233 -16.10 10.60 10.28
C LEU A 233 -15.30 10.51 11.58
N ILE A 234 -15.48 9.41 12.34
CA ILE A 234 -14.66 9.11 13.51
C ILE A 234 -13.19 8.93 13.13
N MET A 235 -12.91 8.19 12.05
CA MET A 235 -11.54 8.01 11.57
C MET A 235 -10.90 9.33 11.11
N ASP A 236 -11.67 10.21 10.45
CA ASP A 236 -11.21 11.55 10.06
C ASP A 236 -10.82 12.37 11.32
N LEU A 237 -11.61 12.34 12.39
CA LEU A 237 -11.27 12.99 13.67
C LEU A 237 -10.01 12.39 14.33
N ILE A 238 -9.86 11.06 14.32
CA ILE A 238 -8.67 10.38 14.86
C ILE A 238 -7.44 10.80 14.06
N TRP A 239 -7.56 10.87 12.74
CA TRP A 239 -6.47 11.26 11.86
C TRP A 239 -6.05 12.72 12.10
N GLU A 240 -7.01 13.65 12.25
CA GLU A 240 -6.73 15.06 12.47
C GLU A 240 -6.20 15.39 13.87
N ARG A 241 -6.71 14.71 14.91
CA ARG A 241 -6.56 15.15 16.31
C ARG A 241 -6.15 14.04 17.28
N GLY A 242 -5.89 12.84 16.78
CA GLY A 242 -5.59 11.66 17.59
C GLY A 242 -6.80 11.13 18.36
N ILE A 243 -6.61 10.00 19.05
CA ILE A 243 -7.67 9.31 19.82
C ILE A 243 -8.30 10.23 20.86
N TYR A 244 -7.48 10.97 21.62
CA TYR A 244 -7.98 11.88 22.64
C TYR A 244 -8.74 13.08 22.04
N GLY A 245 -8.29 13.60 20.91
CA GLY A 245 -8.99 14.65 20.17
C GLY A 245 -10.36 14.18 19.64
N MET A 246 -10.44 12.95 19.12
CA MET A 246 -11.72 12.33 18.76
C MET A 246 -12.65 12.22 19.97
N LEU A 247 -12.17 11.75 21.13
CA LEU A 247 -12.99 11.67 22.35
C LEU A 247 -13.52 13.04 22.80
N ASN A 248 -12.79 14.12 22.52
CA ASN A 248 -13.24 15.50 22.74
C ASN A 248 -14.17 16.03 21.66
N GLY A 249 -14.24 15.37 20.50
CA GLY A 249 -15.14 15.69 19.39
C GLY A 249 -16.49 14.98 19.43
N VAL A 250 -16.73 14.09 20.41
CA VAL A 250 -17.98 13.34 20.58
C VAL A 250 -18.69 13.70 21.90
N SER A 251 -19.95 13.30 22.05
CA SER A 251 -20.75 13.55 23.27
C SER A 251 -20.18 12.81 24.49
N GLU A 252 -20.53 13.28 25.70
CA GLU A 252 -20.12 12.61 26.95
C GLU A 252 -20.61 11.17 27.04
N THR A 253 -21.83 10.90 26.55
CA THR A 253 -22.40 9.55 26.47
C THR A 253 -21.56 8.65 25.56
N ALA A 254 -21.17 9.15 24.37
CA ALA A 254 -20.33 8.39 23.44
C ALA A 254 -18.93 8.14 24.00
N ARG A 255 -18.35 9.13 24.69
CA ARG A 255 -17.06 9.00 25.36
C ARG A 255 -17.09 7.94 26.45
N TYR A 256 -18.08 8.00 27.35
CA TYR A 256 -18.24 7.01 28.41
C TYR A 256 -18.45 5.62 27.83
N GLY A 257 -19.41 5.47 26.90
CA GLY A 257 -19.68 4.20 26.23
C GLY A 257 -18.47 3.63 25.49
N GLY A 258 -17.74 4.45 24.74
CA GLY A 258 -16.53 4.02 24.03
C GLY A 258 -15.42 3.54 24.97
N LEU A 259 -15.19 4.24 26.09
CA LEU A 259 -14.16 3.88 27.06
C LEU A 259 -14.51 2.65 27.90
N THR A 260 -15.80 2.38 28.16
CA THR A 260 -16.21 1.22 28.96
C THR A 260 -16.51 -0.01 28.10
N VAL A 261 -17.18 0.16 26.96
CA VAL A 261 -17.61 -0.96 26.08
C VAL A 261 -16.49 -1.38 25.13
N GLY A 262 -15.62 -0.45 24.72
CA GLY A 262 -14.49 -0.74 23.83
C GLY A 262 -13.61 -1.90 24.32
N PRO A 263 -13.05 -1.83 25.55
CA PRO A 263 -12.27 -2.93 26.13
C PRO A 263 -13.05 -4.21 26.42
N TYR A 264 -14.39 -4.13 26.53
CA TYR A 264 -15.24 -5.31 26.67
C TYR A 264 -15.39 -6.05 25.33
N VAL A 265 -15.60 -5.33 24.23
CA VAL A 265 -15.69 -5.91 22.88
C VAL A 265 -14.31 -6.33 22.37
N LEU A 266 -13.29 -5.52 22.64
CA LEU A 266 -11.89 -5.73 22.25
C LEU A 266 -11.02 -5.92 23.49
N ASP A 267 -11.15 -7.08 24.12
CA ASP A 267 -10.41 -7.45 25.33
C ASP A 267 -8.95 -7.85 25.06
N ASP A 268 -8.21 -8.19 26.12
CA ASP A 268 -6.82 -8.63 26.03
C ASP A 268 -6.64 -9.92 25.19
N THR A 269 -7.70 -10.72 25.01
CA THR A 269 -7.63 -11.91 24.14
C THR A 269 -7.51 -11.52 22.67
N VAL A 270 -8.03 -10.36 22.26
CA VAL A 270 -7.80 -9.80 20.92
C VAL A 270 -6.33 -9.46 20.73
N LYS A 271 -5.70 -8.81 21.71
CA LYS A 271 -4.27 -8.48 21.65
C LYS A 271 -3.39 -9.73 21.55
N GLU A 272 -3.76 -10.80 22.26
CA GLU A 272 -3.07 -12.09 22.15
C GLU A 272 -3.22 -12.71 20.75
N ARG A 273 -4.40 -12.63 20.13
CA ARG A 273 -4.59 -13.08 18.74
C ARG A 273 -3.78 -12.23 17.74
N MET A 274 -3.70 -10.91 17.94
CA MET A 274 -2.86 -10.03 17.13
C MET A 274 -1.38 -10.41 17.25
N ARG A 275 -0.89 -10.74 18.46
CA ARG A 275 0.48 -11.22 18.68
C ARG A 275 0.76 -12.50 17.90
N LYS A 276 -0.16 -13.47 17.96
CA LYS A 276 -0.02 -14.73 17.19
C LYS A 276 0.00 -14.47 15.69
N ALA A 277 -0.88 -13.62 15.17
CA ALA A 277 -0.86 -13.23 13.76
C ALA A 277 0.48 -12.59 13.36
N ALA A 278 1.01 -11.70 14.21
CA ALA A 278 2.32 -11.08 13.99
C ALA A 278 3.47 -12.09 14.00
N GLU A 279 3.44 -13.09 14.87
CA GLU A 279 4.46 -14.16 14.87
C GLU A 279 4.42 -14.99 13.58
N ARG A 280 3.23 -15.30 13.05
CA ARG A 280 3.04 -15.99 11.75
C ARG A 280 3.61 -15.19 10.58
N VAL A 281 3.56 -13.85 10.63
CA VAL A 281 4.22 -12.99 9.65
C VAL A 281 5.74 -13.06 9.81
N ARG A 282 6.25 -12.84 11.03
CA ARG A 282 7.70 -12.75 11.32
C ARG A 282 8.45 -14.06 11.03
N ASN A 283 7.81 -15.21 11.26
CA ASN A 283 8.40 -16.52 11.00
C ASN A 283 8.14 -17.03 9.55
N GLY A 284 7.50 -16.22 8.71
CA GLY A 284 7.22 -16.50 7.29
C GLY A 284 6.12 -17.54 7.05
N GLU A 285 5.37 -17.96 8.06
CA GLU A 285 4.22 -18.87 7.89
C GLU A 285 3.17 -18.26 6.98
N PHE A 286 2.80 -16.99 7.19
CA PHE A 286 1.85 -16.30 6.33
C PHE A 286 2.36 -16.20 4.89
N ALA A 287 3.65 -15.91 4.69
CA ALA A 287 4.23 -15.84 3.34
C ALA A 287 4.12 -17.17 2.59
N ARG A 288 4.39 -18.29 3.27
CA ARG A 288 4.23 -19.64 2.69
C ARG A 288 2.76 -19.97 2.40
N GLU A 289 1.85 -19.64 3.32
CA GLU A 289 0.41 -19.80 3.12
C GLU A 289 -0.05 -19.03 1.88
N TRP A 290 0.36 -17.76 1.76
CA TRP A 290 -0.05 -16.91 0.65
C TRP A 290 0.51 -17.38 -0.70
N LEU A 291 1.78 -17.80 -0.74
CA LEU A 291 2.36 -18.40 -1.94
C LEU A 291 1.58 -19.64 -2.41
N ASN A 292 1.28 -20.56 -1.48
CA ASN A 292 0.53 -21.77 -1.79
C ASN A 292 -0.89 -21.47 -2.29
N GLU A 293 -1.56 -20.49 -1.69
CA GLU A 293 -2.88 -20.05 -2.14
C GLU A 293 -2.83 -19.45 -3.56
N TYR A 294 -1.81 -18.64 -3.86
CA TYR A 294 -1.64 -18.05 -5.18
C TYR A 294 -1.34 -19.11 -6.25
N GLU A 295 -0.42 -20.04 -5.97
CA GLU A 295 -0.09 -21.15 -6.87
C GLU A 295 -1.27 -22.13 -7.04
N GLY A 296 -2.09 -22.29 -6.00
CA GLY A 296 -3.32 -23.08 -6.02
C GLY A 296 -4.48 -22.45 -6.82
N GLY A 297 -4.27 -21.26 -7.41
CA GLY A 297 -5.26 -20.56 -8.22
C GLY A 297 -6.21 -19.68 -7.42
N MET A 298 -5.82 -19.25 -6.22
CA MET A 298 -6.57 -18.30 -5.37
C MET A 298 -8.00 -18.74 -5.05
N ARG A 299 -8.24 -20.04 -4.88
CA ARG A 299 -9.59 -20.61 -4.67
C ARG A 299 -10.24 -20.11 -3.39
N ASN A 300 -9.49 -20.08 -2.28
CA ASN A 300 -9.97 -19.61 -1.00
C ASN A 300 -10.21 -18.09 -1.03
N LEU A 301 -9.28 -17.32 -1.60
CA LEU A 301 -9.44 -15.88 -1.77
C LEU A 301 -10.68 -15.55 -2.60
N ASN A 302 -10.89 -16.21 -3.74
CA ASN A 302 -12.05 -16.00 -4.59
C ASN A 302 -13.36 -16.35 -3.88
N ARG A 303 -13.38 -17.43 -3.07
CA ARG A 303 -14.53 -17.77 -2.22
C ARG A 303 -14.83 -16.67 -1.21
N LEU A 304 -13.83 -16.22 -0.44
CA LEU A 304 -13.97 -15.16 0.57
C LEU A 304 -14.44 -13.84 -0.06
N LEU A 305 -13.90 -13.47 -1.23
CA LEU A 305 -14.32 -12.29 -1.98
C LEU A 305 -15.78 -12.39 -2.44
N ASN A 306 -16.22 -13.58 -2.86
CA ASN A 306 -17.61 -13.79 -3.24
C ASN A 306 -18.54 -13.73 -2.01
N GLU A 307 -18.12 -14.23 -0.86
CA GLU A 307 -18.89 -14.12 0.39
C GLU A 307 -19.10 -12.67 0.80
N ILE A 308 -18.04 -11.86 0.83
CA ILE A 308 -18.17 -10.44 1.21
C ILE A 308 -18.99 -9.64 0.18
N LYS A 309 -18.81 -9.92 -1.12
CA LYS A 309 -19.59 -9.27 -2.19
C LYS A 309 -21.08 -9.48 -2.03
N ASN A 310 -21.49 -10.67 -1.56
CA ASN A 310 -22.90 -11.02 -1.36
C ASN A 310 -23.38 -10.75 0.08
N HIS A 311 -22.53 -10.19 0.94
CA HIS A 311 -22.91 -9.85 2.31
C HIS A 311 -23.95 -8.73 2.29
N ARG A 312 -24.94 -8.80 3.21
CA ARG A 312 -26.06 -7.85 3.24
C ARG A 312 -25.61 -6.39 3.38
N ILE A 313 -24.48 -6.14 4.06
CA ILE A 313 -23.90 -4.79 4.19
C ILE A 313 -23.50 -4.19 2.83
N GLU A 314 -23.05 -5.01 1.88
CA GLU A 314 -22.65 -4.53 0.55
C GLU A 314 -23.87 -4.26 -0.33
N VAL A 315 -24.89 -5.12 -0.26
CA VAL A 315 -26.15 -4.93 -1.00
C VAL A 315 -26.84 -3.62 -0.57
N VAL A 316 -27.00 -3.41 0.74
CA VAL A 316 -27.60 -2.19 1.29
C VAL A 316 -26.69 -0.98 1.02
N GLY A 317 -25.38 -1.15 1.21
CA GLY A 317 -24.41 -0.07 1.04
C GLY A 317 -24.30 0.43 -0.40
N GLU A 318 -24.45 -0.43 -1.41
CA GLU A 318 -24.42 -0.04 -2.82
C GLU A 318 -25.54 0.97 -3.13
N GLU A 319 -26.75 0.69 -2.68
CA GLU A 319 -27.90 1.57 -2.88
C GLU A 319 -27.73 2.91 -2.16
N LEU A 320 -27.35 2.88 -0.88
CA LEU A 320 -27.16 4.10 -0.09
C LEU A 320 -26.03 4.98 -0.64
N ARG A 321 -24.89 4.39 -1.04
CA ARG A 321 -23.79 5.13 -1.66
C ARG A 321 -24.19 5.76 -2.98
N ARG A 322 -25.05 5.11 -3.77
CA ARG A 322 -25.59 5.67 -5.01
C ARG A 322 -26.47 6.90 -4.72
N MET A 323 -27.38 6.79 -3.75
CA MET A 323 -28.27 7.90 -3.36
C MET A 323 -27.49 9.12 -2.82
N MET A 324 -26.48 8.89 -1.96
CA MET A 324 -25.66 9.96 -1.41
C MET A 324 -24.81 10.68 -2.47
N ARG A 325 -24.44 9.99 -3.56
CA ARG A 325 -23.67 10.57 -4.66
C ARG A 325 -24.53 11.25 -5.71
N SER A 326 -25.76 10.80 -5.94
CA SER A 326 -26.69 11.43 -6.89
C SER A 326 -27.23 12.79 -6.43
N GLY A 327 -27.04 13.14 -5.16
CA GLY A 327 -27.32 14.47 -4.63
C GLY A 327 -26.17 15.48 -4.78
N ARG A 328 -25.11 15.14 -5.53
CA ARG A 328 -23.99 16.03 -5.86
C ARG A 328 -23.94 16.30 -7.35
#